data_AF-A0A0F9D0G5-F1
#
_entry.id   AF-A0A0F9D0G5-F1
#
_cell.length_a   1.000
_cell.length_b   1.000
_cell.length_c   1.000
_cell.angle_alpha   90.00
_cell.angle_beta   90.00
_cell.angle_gamma   90.00
#
_symmetry.space_group_name_H-M   'P 1'
#
loop_
_entity.id
_entity.type
_entity.pdbx_description
1 polymer ?
#
loop_
_entity_poly.entity_id
_entity_poly.type
_entity_poly.pdbx_seq_one_letter_code
_entity_poly.pdbx_strand_id
1 'polypeptide(L)' 'MDKCKWTMDNEYIYVTACGHTFYFTDELLSEQSGFVWCPYCGKAIEPVEQLEESE' A
#
# COMPACT_ATOMS: atom_id res chain seq x y z
N MET A 1 3.29 -7.59 16.50
CA MET A 1 3.00 -8.26 15.21
C MET A 1 1.73 -7.60 14.65
N ASP A 2 1.81 -6.32 14.31
CA ASP A 2 0.62 -5.44 14.23
C ASP A 2 0.56 -4.62 12.94
N LYS A 3 1.25 -5.10 11.89
CA LYS A 3 1.29 -4.42 10.59
C LYS A 3 0.50 -5.18 9.54
N CYS A 4 -0.11 -4.45 8.61
CA CYS A 4 -0.77 -4.98 7.44
C CYS A 4 0.19 -4.92 6.26
N LYS A 5 0.63 -6.08 5.77
CA LYS A 5 1.47 -6.15 4.58
C LYS A 5 0.60 -5.93 3.34
N TRP A 6 1.02 -5.04 2.47
CA TRP A 6 0.36 -4.77 1.19
C TRP A 6 1.31 -5.21 0.08
N THR A 7 0.77 -5.93 -0.90
CA THR A 7 1.52 -6.40 -2.06
C THR A 7 0.86 -5.83 -3.30
N MET A 8 1.64 -5.16 -4.15
CA MET A 8 1.14 -4.70 -5.44
C MET A 8 1.02 -5.90 -6.38
N ASP A 9 -0.20 -6.20 -6.83
CA ASP A 9 -0.50 -7.32 -7.73
C ASP A 9 -0.45 -6.86 -9.20
N ASN A 10 -0.92 -5.64 -9.46
CA ASN A 10 -0.88 -5.00 -10.77
C ASN A 10 -0.79 -3.48 -10.60
N GLU A 11 -0.59 -2.72 -11.67
CA GLU A 11 -0.60 -1.25 -11.65
C GLU A 11 -1.85 -0.73 -10.91
N TYR A 12 -1.62 -0.13 -9.73
CA TYR A 12 -2.61 0.45 -8.82
C TYR A 12 -3.50 -0.53 -8.01
N ILE A 13 -3.24 -1.84 -8.08
CA ILE A 13 -3.99 -2.86 -7.33
C ILE A 13 -3.12 -3.44 -6.21
N TYR A 14 -3.56 -3.27 -4.96
CA TYR A 14 -2.85 -3.70 -3.76
C TYR A 14 -3.65 -4.75 -3.01
N VAL A 15 -3.08 -5.95 -2.87
CA VAL A 15 -3.65 -7.03 -2.05
C VAL A 15 -3.13 -6.88 -0.63
N THR A 16 -4.07 -6.76 0.33
CA THR A 16 -3.76 -6.59 1.75
C THR A 16 -3.70 -7.95 2.46
N ALA A 17 -2.81 -8.07 3.44
CA ALA A 17 -2.70 -9.28 4.26
C ALA A 17 -3.95 -9.57 5.11
N CYS A 18 -4.86 -8.60 5.26
CA CYS A 18 -6.17 -8.81 5.88
C CYS A 18 -7.22 -9.41 4.94
N GLY A 19 -6.86 -9.77 3.70
CA GLY A 19 -7.75 -10.46 2.76
C GLY A 19 -8.63 -9.53 1.92
N HIS A 20 -8.35 -8.23 1.93
CA HIS A 20 -9.02 -7.24 1.07
C HIS A 20 -8.09 -6.76 -0.04
N THR A 21 -8.68 -6.28 -1.14
CA THR A 21 -7.94 -5.65 -2.23
C THR A 21 -8.28 -4.16 -2.27
N PHE A 22 -7.25 -3.33 -2.26
CA PHE A 22 -7.33 -1.88 -2.39
C PHE A 22 -6.96 -1.47 -3.81
N TYR A 23 -7.73 -0.54 -4.37
CA TYR A 23 -7.54 -0.03 -5.72
C TYR A 23 -7.25 1.47 -5.61
N PHE A 24 -6.06 1.89 -6.01
CA PHE A 24 -5.81 3.31 -6.20
C PHE A 24 -6.47 3.72 -7.51
N THR A 25 -7.31 4.76 -7.46
CA THR A 25 -7.97 5.31 -8.65
C THR A 25 -7.11 6.34 -9.36
N ASP A 26 -5.94 6.67 -8.80
CA ASP A 26 -5.05 7.73 -9.27
C ASP A 26 -3.61 7.35 -8.94
N GLU A 27 -2.70 7.50 -9.92
CA GLU A 27 -1.29 7.12 -9.77
C GLU A 27 -0.55 8.01 -8.76
N LEU A 28 -0.90 9.29 -8.72
CA LEU A 28 -0.30 10.26 -7.82
C LEU A 28 -0.71 9.95 -6.38
N LEU A 29 -1.90 9.39 -6.17
CA LEU A 29 -2.30 8.90 -4.86
C LEU A 29 -1.47 7.68 -4.45
N SER A 30 -1.17 6.71 -5.32
CA SER A 30 -0.29 5.60 -4.90
C SER A 30 1.12 6.06 -4.51
N GLU A 31 1.70 7.03 -5.24
CA GLU A 31 3.08 7.45 -5.03
C GLU A 31 3.27 8.50 -3.93
N GLN A 32 2.28 9.38 -3.72
CA GLN A 32 2.40 10.48 -2.75
C GLN A 32 1.55 10.30 -1.49
N SER A 33 0.63 9.31 -1.43
CA SER A 33 -0.36 9.29 -0.36
C SER A 33 0.18 8.97 1.03
N GLY A 34 1.45 8.58 1.20
CA GLY A 34 2.01 8.32 2.52
C GLY A 34 1.13 7.37 3.33
N PHE A 35 0.52 6.38 2.67
CA PHE A 35 -0.51 5.52 3.24
C PHE A 35 0.08 4.67 4.37
N VAL A 36 -0.07 5.15 5.60
CA VAL A 36 0.53 4.53 6.80
C VAL A 36 -0.41 3.54 7.50
N TRP A 37 -1.70 3.51 7.15
CA TRP A 37 -2.70 2.67 7.83
C TRP A 37 -3.65 1.98 6.86
N CYS A 38 -3.97 0.71 7.13
CA CYS A 38 -4.89 -0.09 6.35
C CYS A 38 -6.34 0.24 6.75
N PRO A 39 -7.19 0.74 5.83
CA PRO A 39 -8.56 1.14 6.15
C PRO A 39 -9.47 -0.05 6.51
N TYR A 40 -9.08 -1.28 6.14
CA TYR A 40 -9.89 -2.48 6.40
C TYR A 40 -9.67 -3.05 7.80
N CYS A 41 -8.41 -3.13 8.25
CA CYS A 41 -8.08 -3.74 9.54
C CYS A 41 -7.55 -2.75 10.58
N GLY A 42 -7.38 -1.48 10.22
CA GLY A 42 -6.87 -0.43 11.11
C GLY A 42 -5.40 -0.57 11.51
N LYS A 43 -4.68 -1.54 10.94
CA LYS A 43 -3.27 -1.81 11.24
C LYS A 43 -2.34 -0.93 10.41
N ALA A 44 -1.18 -0.60 10.96
CA ALA A 44 -0.17 0.18 10.23
C ALA A 44 0.28 -0.61 8.99
N ILE A 45 0.38 0.03 7.84
CA ILE A 45 0.87 -0.63 6.62
C ILE A 45 2.40 -0.75 6.74
N GLU A 46 2.96 -1.88 6.31
CA GLU A 46 4.41 -1.92 6.14
C GLU A 46 4.79 -1.00 4.98
N PRO A 47 5.68 -0.01 5.19
CA PRO A 47 6.11 0.85 4.11
C PRO A 47 6.67 -0.06 3.02
N VAL A 48 6.06 -0.02 1.84
CA VAL A 48 6.65 -0.61 0.64
C VAL A 48 7.83 0.30 0.38
N GLU A 49 9.07 -0.18 0.61
CA GLU A 49 10.27 0.59 0.26
C GLU A 49 10.13 0.96 -1.22
N GLN A 50 9.78 2.23 -1.47
CA GLN A 50 9.87 2.81 -2.79
C GLN A 50 11.36 2.75 -3.12
N LEU A 51 11.71 1.97 -4.13
CA LEU A 51 13.04 2.03 -4.72
C LEU A 51 13.21 3.47 -5.19
N GLU A 52 13.89 4.28 -4.38
CA GLU A 52 14.34 5.60 -4.77
C GLU A 52 15.20 5.39 -6.03
N GLU A 53 14.65 5.75 -7.20
CA GLU A 53 15.44 5.90 -8.41
C GLU A 53 16.37 7.09 -8.16
N SER A 54 17.53 6.79 -7.60
CA SER A 54 18.65 7.72 -7.48
C SER A 54 19.08 8.12 -8.89
N GLU A 55 18.88 9.40 -9.20
CA GLU A 55 19.28 10.13 -10.42
C GLU A 55 20.70 9.81 -10.94
#